data_AF-A0A821S7D2-F1
#
_entry.id   AF-A0A821S7D2-F1
#
_cell.length_a   1.000
_cell.length_b   1.000
_cell.length_c   1.000
_cell.angle_alpha   90.00
_cell.angle_beta   90.00
_cell.angle_gamma   90.00
#
_symmetry.space_group_name_H-M   'P 1'
#
loop_
_entity.id
_entity.type
_entity.pdbx_description
1 polymer ?
#
loop_
_entity_poly.entity_id
_entity_poly.type
_entity_poly.pdbx_seq_one_letter_code
_entity_poly.pdbx_strand_id
1 'polypeptide(L)' 'METMDLQMSSTIRVGIIGGSGFDRSDILSNRVEHEIFDTPYGQPSDNLVSGTINGVQCVLCFRHGRQHSFNPTKLK' A
#
# COMPACT_ATOMS: atom_id res chain seq x y z
N MET A 1 -16.70 29.71 -22.83
CA MET A 1 -15.40 29.97 -22.18
C MET A 1 -15.07 28.69 -21.42
N GLU A 2 -14.39 27.80 -22.12
CA GLU A 2 -14.12 26.43 -21.68
C GLU A 2 -12.92 26.49 -20.73
N THR A 3 -13.18 26.42 -19.43
CA THR A 3 -12.09 26.29 -18.45
C THR A 3 -11.67 24.83 -18.46
N MET A 4 -10.59 24.56 -19.20
CA MET A 4 -9.80 23.34 -19.06
C MET A 4 -9.37 23.23 -17.60
N ASP A 5 -10.07 22.41 -16.82
CA ASP A 5 -9.61 22.00 -15.50
C ASP A 5 -8.27 21.31 -15.68
N LEU A 6 -7.22 21.93 -15.13
CA LEU A 6 -5.88 21.36 -15.10
C LEU A 6 -5.97 19.92 -14.59
N GLN A 7 -5.59 18.99 -15.47
CA GLN A 7 -5.34 17.59 -15.18
C GLN A 7 -4.60 17.51 -13.83
N MET A 8 -5.33 17.11 -12.79
CA MET A 8 -4.86 17.11 -11.40
C MET A 8 -3.45 16.54 -11.34
N SER A 9 -2.49 17.36 -10.89
CA SER A 9 -1.12 16.92 -10.66
C SER A 9 -1.20 15.65 -9.84
N SER A 10 -0.56 14.58 -10.32
CA SER A 10 -0.57 13.25 -9.68
C SER A 10 -0.58 13.41 -8.17
N THR A 11 -1.71 13.11 -7.52
CA THR A 11 -1.80 13.20 -6.06
C THR A 11 -0.66 12.35 -5.54
N ILE A 12 0.31 12.94 -4.82
CA ILE A 12 1.47 12.18 -4.35
C ILE A 12 0.93 11.06 -3.46
N ARG A 13 1.12 9.82 -3.90
CA ARG A 13 0.78 8.61 -3.14
C ARG A 13 2.09 7.97 -2.68
N VAL A 14 2.23 7.77 -1.39
CA VAL A 14 3.43 7.16 -0.80
C VAL A 14 3.22 5.66 -0.65
N GLY A 15 4.09 4.86 -1.27
CA GLY A 15 4.13 3.41 -1.06
C GLY A 15 5.06 3.06 0.11
N ILE A 16 4.57 2.31 1.09
CA ILE A 16 5.32 1.88 2.27
C ILE A 16 5.38 0.34 2.27
N ILE A 17 6.60 -0.21 2.21
CA ILE A 17 6.83 -1.65 2.30
C ILE A 17 7.35 -1.98 3.70
N GLY A 18 6.47 -2.53 4.55
CA GLY A 18 6.73 -2.80 5.96
C GLY A 18 7.44 -4.14 6.20
N GLY A 19 8.41 -4.16 7.13
CA GLY A 19 9.09 -5.37 7.61
C GLY A 19 8.41 -6.02 8.83
N SER A 20 9.13 -6.91 9.52
CA SER A 20 8.66 -7.55 10.76
C SER A 20 8.36 -6.52 11.85
N GLY A 21 7.19 -6.63 12.51
CA GLY A 21 6.79 -5.69 13.56
C GLY A 21 6.10 -4.42 13.07
N PHE A 22 5.90 -4.28 11.75
CA PHE A 22 5.13 -3.19 11.15
C PHE A 22 3.60 -3.42 11.25
N ASP A 23 3.15 -4.26 12.16
CA ASP A 23 1.73 -4.58 12.44
C ASP A 23 1.01 -3.47 13.24
N ARG A 24 1.55 -2.25 13.22
CA ARG A 24 0.90 -1.07 13.78
C ARG A 24 -0.19 -0.62 12.82
N SER A 25 -1.30 -1.35 12.87
CA SER A 25 -2.53 -1.15 12.10
C SER A 25 -3.18 0.23 12.29
N ASP A 26 -2.66 1.02 13.22
CA ASP A 26 -3.11 2.36 13.63
C ASP A 26 -2.39 3.52 12.91
N ILE A 27 -1.33 3.28 12.14
CA ILE A 27 -0.63 4.38 11.44
C ILE A 27 -1.47 5.03 10.33
N LEU A 28 -2.41 4.28 9.75
CA LEU A 28 -3.29 4.76 8.68
C LEU A 28 -4.66 5.15 9.22
N SER A 29 -5.08 6.37 8.94
CA SER A 29 -6.47 6.80 9.01
C SER A 29 -7.23 6.38 7.74
N ASN A 30 -8.55 6.19 7.83
CA ASN A 30 -9.41 5.82 6.70
C ASN A 30 -8.92 4.58 5.93
N ARG A 31 -8.59 3.53 6.69
CA ARG A 31 -7.99 2.30 6.18
C ARG A 31 -8.96 1.57 5.25
N VAL A 32 -8.50 1.26 4.04
CA VAL A 32 -9.21 0.42 3.06
C VAL A 32 -8.28 -0.69 2.61
N GLU A 33 -8.75 -1.92 2.72
CA GLU A 33 -8.02 -3.10 2.28
C GLU A 33 -8.34 -3.41 0.81
N HIS A 34 -7.29 -3.65 0.02
CA HIS A 34 -7.36 -3.98 -1.40
C HIS A 34 -6.80 -5.38 -1.58
N GLU A 35 -7.69 -6.32 -1.86
CA GLU A 35 -7.28 -7.66 -2.25
C GLU A 35 -6.69 -7.60 -3.67
N ILE A 36 -5.41 -7.94 -3.79
CA ILE A 36 -4.71 -7.94 -5.07
C ILE A 36 -4.32 -9.36 -5.41
N PHE A 37 -4.97 -9.88 -6.45
CA PHE A 37 -4.85 -11.28 -6.85
C PHE A 37 -3.89 -11.50 -8.02
N ASP A 38 -3.67 -10.50 -8.87
CA ASP A 38 -2.85 -10.65 -10.08
C ASP A 38 -1.95 -9.45 -10.33
N THR A 39 -0.65 -9.72 -10.40
CA THR A 39 0.33 -8.86 -11.04
C THR A 39 1.09 -9.68 -12.09
N PRO A 40 1.74 -9.06 -13.08
CA PRO A 40 2.58 -9.78 -14.05
C PRO A 40 3.69 -10.64 -13.43
N TYR A 41 3.99 -10.45 -12.14
CA TYR A 41 5.02 -11.16 -11.38
C TYR A 41 4.45 -12.15 -10.36
N GLY A 42 3.11 -12.32 -10.32
CA GLY A 42 2.42 -13.17 -9.35
C GLY A 42 1.73 -12.37 -8.24
N GLN A 43 1.26 -13.07 -7.22
CA GLN A 43 0.59 -12.47 -6.07
C GLN A 43 1.58 -11.75 -5.17
N PRO A 44 1.26 -10.52 -4.70
CA PRO A 44 2.09 -9.85 -3.70
C PRO A 44 2.13 -10.66 -2.41
N SER A 45 3.10 -10.34 -1.55
CA SER A 45 3.26 -11.00 -0.25
C SER A 45 2.07 -10.80 0.71
N ASP A 46 1.23 -9.80 0.46
CA ASP A 46 0.00 -9.50 1.22
C ASP A 46 -0.94 -8.60 0.41
N ASN A 47 -2.17 -8.44 0.90
CA ASN A 47 -3.09 -7.41 0.43
C ASN A 47 -2.50 -6.01 0.65
N LEU A 48 -2.83 -5.10 -0.26
CA LEU A 48 -2.47 -3.70 -0.09
C LEU A 48 -3.47 -3.01 0.82
N VAL A 49 -3.00 -2.02 1.56
CA VAL A 49 -3.86 -1.24 2.46
C VAL A 49 -3.65 0.23 2.17
N SER A 50 -4.68 0.93 1.71
CA SER A 50 -4.64 2.37 1.53
C SER A 50 -5.19 3.11 2.73
N GLY A 51 -4.75 4.34 2.93
CA GLY A 51 -5.33 5.27 3.90
C GLY A 51 -4.60 6.60 3.84
N THR A 52 -4.68 7.35 4.93
CA THR A 52 -3.95 8.61 5.08
C THR A 52 -3.09 8.65 6.33
N ILE A 53 -1.90 9.24 6.21
CA ILE A 53 -1.03 9.59 7.34
C ILE A 53 -0.90 11.11 7.34
N ASN A 54 -1.41 11.78 8.37
CA ASN A 54 -1.41 13.26 8.45
C ASN A 54 -1.97 13.94 7.18
N GLY A 55 -3.01 13.35 6.56
CA GLY A 55 -3.64 13.86 5.34
C GLY A 55 -2.96 13.46 4.02
N VAL A 56 -1.80 12.81 4.05
CA VAL A 56 -1.11 12.31 2.85
C VAL A 56 -1.62 10.92 2.49
N GLN A 57 -1.96 10.68 1.22
CA GLN A 57 -2.38 9.37 0.75
C GLN A 57 -1.21 8.38 0.75
N CYS A 58 -1.41 7.25 1.44
CA CYS A 58 -0.41 6.21 1.59
C CYS A 58 -0.99 4.85 1.23
N VAL A 59 -0.15 3.96 0.71
CA VAL A 59 -0.46 2.55 0.47
C VAL A 59 0.61 1.70 1.15
N LEU A 60 0.18 0.76 1.98
CA LEU A 60 1.03 -0.18 2.72
C LEU A 60 1.00 -1.56 2.05
N CYS A 61 2.17 -2.21 2.02
CA CYS A 61 2.36 -3.62 1.68
C CYS A 61 3.28 -4.27 2.72
N PHE A 62 2.92 -5.45 3.23
CA PHE A 62 3.78 -6.19 4.17
C PHE A 62 4.75 -7.09 3.41
N ARG A 63 6.06 -6.84 3.55
CA ARG A 63 7.11 -7.59 2.85
C ARG A 63 7.08 -9.08 3.16
N HIS A 64 6.68 -9.47 4.37
CA HIS A 64 6.70 -10.87 4.82
C HIS A 64 5.30 -11.44 5.06
N GLY A 65 4.24 -10.76 4.59
CA GLY A 65 2.86 -11.02 4.99
C GLY A 65 2.61 -10.65 6.46
N ARG A 66 1.33 -10.48 6.85
CA ARG A 66 0.94 -10.10 8.23
C ARG A 66 1.49 -11.03 9.31
N GLN A 67 1.69 -12.31 8.97
CA GLN A 67 2.17 -13.33 9.90
C GLN A 67 3.68 -13.59 9.81
N HIS A 68 4.44 -12.76 9.09
CA HIS A 68 5.87 -12.95 8.87
C HIS A 68 6.23 -14.33 8.29
N SER A 69 5.34 -14.89 7.46
CA SER A 69 5.42 -16.27 6.98
C SER A 69 6.42 -16.46 5.83
N PHE A 70 6.89 -15.36 5.22
CA PHE A 70 7.85 -15.40 4.11
C PHE A 70 9.27 -15.06 4.57
N ASN A 71 10.23 -15.94 4.28
CA ASN A 71 11.66 -15.69 4.53
C ASN A 71 12.19 -14.61 3.56
N PRO A 72 13.15 -13.75 3.95
CA PRO A 72 13.81 -12.78 3.05
C PRO A 72 14.29 -13.34 1.70
N THR A 73 14.73 -14.61 1.64
CA THR A 73 15.19 -15.27 0.41
C THR A 73 14.04 -15.85 -0.43
N LYS A 74 12.84 -15.97 0.14
CA LYS A 74 11.62 -16.46 -0.53
C LYS A 74 10.49 -15.43 -0.42
N LEU A 75 10.72 -14.28 -1.03
CA LEU A 75 9.65 -13.34 -1.36
C LEU A 75 8.94 -13.86 -2.62
N LYS A 76 7.61 -13.84 -2.63
CA LYS A 76 6.81 -14.09 -3.83
C LYS A 76 6.70 -12.82 -4.66
#